data_AF-A0A9P3F9S5-F1
#
_entry.id   AF-A0A9P3F9S5-F1
#
_cell.length_a   1.000
_cell.length_b   1.000
_cell.length_c   1.000
_cell.angle_alpha   90.00
_cell.angle_beta   90.00
_cell.angle_gamma   90.00
#
_symmetry.space_group_name_H-M   'P 1'
#
loop_
_entity.id
_entity.type
_entity.pdbx_description
1 polymer ?
#
loop_
_entity_poly.entity_id
_entity_poly.type
_entity_poly.pdbx_seq_one_letter_code
_entity_poly.pdbx_strand_id
1 'polypeptide(L)'
;MFTHHAEWWDLMCDLGTGRMKISNRIDQAPLTEGVAFFHQNTHQPGTVASSGSGGGIASFMTAGASLSAGLGGNAAPNNSMSSDATGDGAFMQSVLLAINERHGEHAVRAKFRKWIVKFTRLAASFEETVYGASALSIHNPDSPQTSLPPEESPISPTDGRADKMPPEVTGHGYVWPTALSKTNELAANSTRIEGWRNTRSYYNFVQDLAALYVHRPIKHLDLQHLHDKLAKLRLGNEQSANIYLAICAATRTEQEINQLLSIVVNGVWESKPTASGSGQNSGLLYIGMGLFHPKLEVREEVAELLGRIKEHEAGRHFWQSLGRFVRIAWDRVMTSRVERLGATFEG
;
A
#
# COMPACT_ATOMS: atom_id res chain seq x y z
N MET A 1 -20.08 39.38 -4.60
CA MET A 1 -21.52 39.04 -4.76
C MET A 1 -21.71 37.54 -4.59
N PHE A 2 -21.20 36.68 -5.48
CA PHE A 2 -21.28 35.21 -5.33
C PHE A 2 -20.69 34.65 -4.02
N THR A 3 -19.60 35.23 -3.52
CA THR A 3 -18.93 34.81 -2.28
C THR A 3 -19.79 34.88 -1.02
N HIS A 4 -20.85 35.69 -1.02
CA HIS A 4 -21.73 35.88 0.14
C HIS A 4 -22.98 35.00 0.09
N HIS A 5 -23.22 34.30 -1.03
CA HIS A 5 -24.35 33.40 -1.24
C HIS A 5 -23.86 31.95 -1.27
N ALA A 6 -23.52 31.41 -0.10
CA ALA A 6 -23.02 30.04 0.02
C ALA A 6 -24.04 29.00 -0.48
N GLU A 7 -25.32 29.36 -0.54
CA GLU A 7 -26.41 28.54 -1.08
C GLU A 7 -26.40 28.41 -2.62
N TRP A 8 -25.58 29.18 -3.35
CA TRP A 8 -25.55 29.14 -4.83
C TRP A 8 -24.50 28.22 -5.43
N TRP A 9 -23.59 27.69 -4.61
CA TRP A 9 -22.45 26.92 -5.08
C TRP A 9 -22.02 25.92 -4.01
N ASP A 10 -21.54 24.75 -4.44
CA ASP A 10 -20.90 23.78 -3.53
C ASP A 10 -19.41 24.06 -3.39
N LEU A 11 -18.77 24.45 -4.51
CA LEU A 11 -17.35 24.78 -4.60
C LEU A 11 -17.18 26.12 -5.30
N MET A 12 -16.32 26.97 -4.77
CA MET A 12 -15.98 28.27 -5.37
C MET A 12 -14.47 28.46 -5.42
N CYS A 13 -13.96 28.78 -6.60
CA CYS A 13 -12.58 29.22 -6.78
C CYS A 13 -12.51 30.75 -6.58
N ASP A 14 -11.87 31.18 -5.50
CA ASP A 14 -11.63 32.58 -5.21
C ASP A 14 -10.38 33.05 -5.96
N LEU A 15 -10.58 33.69 -7.11
CA LEU A 15 -9.47 34.13 -7.99
C LEU A 15 -8.56 35.18 -7.33
N GLY A 16 -9.06 35.97 -6.37
CA GLY A 16 -8.27 36.99 -5.68
C GLY A 16 -7.28 36.39 -4.68
N THR A 17 -7.66 35.27 -4.06
CA THR A 17 -6.81 34.55 -3.10
C THR A 17 -6.15 33.29 -3.69
N GLY A 18 -6.60 32.83 -4.86
CA GLY A 18 -6.23 31.56 -5.47
C GLY A 18 -6.69 30.34 -4.67
N ARG A 19 -7.67 30.48 -3.77
CA ARG A 19 -8.12 29.40 -2.87
C ARG A 19 -9.48 28.83 -3.29
N MET A 20 -9.62 27.53 -3.13
CA MET A 20 -10.92 26.86 -3.21
C MET A 20 -11.66 27.01 -1.88
N LYS A 21 -12.95 27.34 -1.95
CA LYS A 21 -13.88 27.37 -0.82
C LYS A 21 -14.96 26.32 -1.03
N ILE A 22 -15.32 25.63 0.03
CA ILE A 22 -16.44 24.69 0.05
C ILE A 22 -17.59 25.36 0.78
N SER A 23 -18.81 25.21 0.27
CA SER A 23 -19.98 25.81 0.89
C SER A 23 -20.35 25.08 2.17
N ASN A 24 -20.75 25.86 3.17
CA ASN A 24 -21.31 25.34 4.42
C ASN A 24 -22.81 24.97 4.29
N ARG A 25 -23.40 25.14 3.11
CA ARG A 25 -24.78 24.78 2.78
C ARG A 25 -24.87 23.50 1.94
N ILE A 26 -23.76 22.80 1.73
CA ILE A 26 -23.76 21.54 0.99
C ILE A 26 -24.61 20.49 1.74
N ASP A 27 -25.53 19.86 1.02
CA ASP A 27 -26.38 18.83 1.60
C ASP A 27 -25.55 17.62 2.04
N GLN A 28 -25.94 17.02 3.17
CA GLN A 28 -25.26 15.83 3.66
C GLN A 28 -25.62 14.63 2.79
N ALA A 29 -24.60 13.91 2.33
CA ALA A 29 -24.80 12.67 1.58
C ALA A 29 -25.59 11.65 2.42
N PRO A 30 -26.47 10.84 1.79
CA PRO A 30 -27.17 9.77 2.48
C PRO A 30 -26.21 8.81 3.19
N LEU A 31 -26.64 8.25 4.32
CA LEU A 31 -25.84 7.27 5.05
C LEU A 31 -25.74 5.97 4.22
N THR A 32 -24.52 5.62 3.83
CA THR A 32 -24.23 4.37 3.13
C THR A 32 -23.86 3.26 4.10
N GLU A 33 -23.94 2.01 3.65
CA GLU A 33 -23.65 0.82 4.47
C GLU A 33 -22.25 0.85 5.07
N GLY A 34 -21.22 1.19 4.29
CA GLY A 34 -19.86 1.26 4.81
C GLY A 34 -19.62 2.41 5.77
N VAL A 35 -20.31 3.55 5.61
CA VAL A 35 -20.25 4.64 6.60
C VAL A 35 -20.94 4.20 7.90
N ALA A 36 -22.08 3.49 7.80
CA ALA A 36 -22.78 2.93 8.95
C ALA A 36 -21.94 1.86 9.68
N PHE A 37 -21.24 0.99 8.94
CA PHE A 37 -20.36 -0.05 9.47
C PHE A 37 -19.29 0.54 10.40
N PHE A 38 -18.59 1.57 9.94
CA PHE A 38 -17.56 2.22 10.76
C PHE A 38 -18.13 3.12 11.86
N HIS A 39 -19.37 3.63 11.71
CA HIS A 39 -20.07 4.31 12.81
C HIS A 39 -20.38 3.36 13.97
N GLN A 40 -20.95 2.19 13.67
CA GLN A 40 -21.38 1.21 14.67
C GLN A 40 -20.20 0.52 15.37
N ASN A 41 -19.12 0.21 14.65
CA ASN A 41 -17.94 -0.44 15.24
C ASN A 41 -17.15 0.46 16.20
N THR A 42 -17.38 1.78 16.20
CA THR A 42 -16.84 2.69 17.24
C THR A 42 -17.54 2.55 18.60
N HIS A 43 -18.59 1.74 18.70
CA HIS A 43 -19.39 1.54 19.92
C HIS A 43 -19.34 0.07 20.39
N GLN A 44 -18.17 -0.58 20.40
CA GLN A 44 -18.02 -1.82 21.17
C GLN A 44 -17.86 -1.51 22.67
N PRO A 45 -18.80 -1.94 23.55
CA PRO A 45 -18.68 -1.80 24.99
C PRO A 45 -17.86 -3.00 25.51
N GLY A 46 -16.55 -2.84 25.71
CA GLY A 46 -15.73 -3.96 26.18
C GLY A 46 -14.31 -3.66 26.65
N THR A 47 -13.76 -2.46 26.39
CA THR A 47 -12.45 -2.10 26.95
C THR A 47 -12.66 -1.31 28.24
N VAL A 48 -12.45 -1.99 29.36
CA VAL A 48 -12.33 -1.41 30.69
C VAL A 48 -11.46 -0.15 30.63
N ALA A 49 -12.10 1.00 30.84
CA ALA A 49 -11.44 2.27 31.04
C ALA A 49 -10.57 2.15 32.30
N SER A 50 -9.25 2.01 32.13
CA SER A 50 -8.34 2.39 33.20
C SER A 50 -8.38 3.91 33.30
N SER A 51 -8.76 4.39 34.48
CA SER A 51 -8.74 5.79 34.87
C SER A 51 -7.29 6.30 34.84
N GLY A 52 -6.84 6.70 33.67
CA GLY A 52 -5.56 7.35 33.41
C GLY A 52 -5.77 8.37 32.30
N SER A 53 -5.73 9.64 32.68
CA SER A 53 -5.88 10.81 31.82
C SER A 53 -5.10 10.70 30.50
N GLY A 54 -5.79 10.78 29.34
CA GLY A 54 -5.19 11.26 28.08
C GLY A 54 -5.48 10.51 26.77
N GLY A 55 -6.14 9.34 26.76
CA GLY A 55 -6.17 8.48 25.55
C GLY A 55 -7.49 8.36 24.77
N GLY A 56 -8.65 8.65 25.36
CA GLY A 56 -9.95 8.28 24.78
C GLY A 56 -10.53 9.25 23.74
N ILE A 57 -10.20 10.54 23.84
CA ILE A 57 -10.81 11.62 23.03
C ILE A 57 -10.40 11.63 21.55
N ALA A 58 -9.36 10.89 21.17
CA ALA A 58 -8.90 10.86 19.78
C ALA A 58 -9.87 10.14 18.85
N SER A 59 -10.48 9.02 19.27
CA SER A 59 -11.29 8.19 18.36
C SER A 59 -12.61 8.86 17.95
N PHE A 60 -13.25 9.60 18.85
CA PHE A 60 -14.46 10.39 18.53
C PHE A 60 -14.12 11.60 17.63
N MET A 61 -12.96 12.22 17.86
CA MET A 61 -12.49 13.32 17.01
C MET A 61 -11.99 12.83 15.65
N THR A 62 -11.46 11.62 15.51
CA THR A 62 -11.06 11.06 14.21
C THR A 62 -12.26 10.65 13.39
N ALA A 63 -13.31 10.06 13.99
CA ALA A 63 -14.57 9.78 13.29
C ALA A 63 -15.32 11.08 12.92
N GLY A 64 -15.40 12.05 13.84
CA GLY A 64 -15.94 13.39 13.56
C GLY A 64 -15.11 14.18 12.54
N ALA A 65 -13.77 14.05 12.58
CA ALA A 65 -12.88 14.62 11.58
C ALA A 65 -12.95 13.90 10.23
N SER A 66 -13.31 12.61 10.20
CA SER A 66 -13.55 11.83 8.98
C SER A 66 -14.84 12.26 8.30
N LEU A 67 -15.88 12.62 9.08
CA LEU A 67 -17.08 13.28 8.57
C LEU A 67 -16.75 14.67 8.02
N SER A 68 -15.86 15.44 8.66
CA SER A 68 -15.43 16.76 8.14
C SER A 68 -14.32 16.72 7.08
N ALA A 69 -13.61 15.61 6.90
CA ALA A 69 -12.61 15.45 5.86
C ALA A 69 -13.28 15.22 4.49
N GLY A 70 -14.53 14.72 4.50
CA GLY A 70 -15.40 14.61 3.32
C GLY A 70 -16.44 15.73 3.17
N LEU A 71 -16.82 16.42 4.26
CA LEU A 71 -17.71 17.58 4.21
C LEU A 71 -16.92 18.84 4.54
N GLY A 72 -16.82 19.77 3.58
CA GLY A 72 -16.11 21.04 3.68
C GLY A 72 -16.63 22.02 4.73
N GLY A 73 -16.64 21.60 6.00
CA GLY A 73 -16.75 22.48 7.15
C GLY A 73 -15.46 23.27 7.31
N ASN A 74 -15.59 24.58 7.52
CA ASN A 74 -14.51 25.47 7.94
C ASN A 74 -13.92 24.99 9.28
N ALA A 75 -13.03 24.00 9.26
CA ALA A 75 -11.95 23.96 10.22
C ALA A 75 -10.95 25.02 9.76
N ALA A 76 -10.78 26.07 10.57
CA ALA A 76 -9.64 26.97 10.44
C ALA A 76 -8.36 26.15 10.22
N PRO A 77 -7.34 26.68 9.51
CA PRO A 77 -6.10 25.96 9.29
C PRO A 77 -5.34 25.92 10.63
N ASN A 78 -5.75 25.04 11.54
CA ASN A 78 -4.93 24.73 12.68
C ASN A 78 -3.84 23.81 12.14
N ASN A 79 -2.62 24.30 12.20
CA ASN A 79 -1.41 23.75 11.59
C ASN A 79 -0.95 22.43 12.26
N SER A 80 -1.87 21.61 12.78
CA SER A 80 -1.59 20.32 13.40
C SER A 80 -1.77 19.22 12.37
N MET A 81 -0.68 18.57 11.96
CA MET A 81 -0.71 17.31 11.17
C MET A 81 -1.44 16.14 11.88
N SER A 82 -2.06 16.35 13.05
CA SER A 82 -2.78 15.33 13.80
C SER A 82 -4.23 15.12 13.34
N SER A 83 -4.72 15.83 12.31
CA SER A 83 -6.10 15.72 11.80
C SER A 83 -6.23 15.21 10.36
N ASP A 84 -5.12 14.96 9.64
CA ASP A 84 -5.16 14.50 8.23
C ASP A 84 -5.24 12.97 8.14
N ALA A 85 -6.38 12.41 8.55
CA ALA A 85 -6.58 10.95 8.62
C ALA A 85 -6.54 10.26 7.25
N THR A 86 -6.88 10.97 6.17
CA THR A 86 -6.81 10.47 4.79
C THR A 86 -5.44 10.66 4.14
N GLY A 87 -4.63 11.60 4.68
CA GLY A 87 -3.33 11.98 4.13
C GLY A 87 -3.42 12.88 2.90
N ASP A 88 -4.60 13.45 2.61
CA ASP A 88 -4.81 14.30 1.43
C ASP A 88 -4.10 15.65 1.57
N GLY A 89 -4.08 16.20 2.78
CA GLY A 89 -3.36 17.44 3.07
C GLY A 89 -1.87 17.29 2.82
N ALA A 90 -1.27 16.23 3.35
CA ALA A 90 0.13 15.89 3.11
C ALA A 90 0.41 15.63 1.62
N PHE A 91 -0.48 14.93 0.93
CA PHE A 91 -0.37 14.69 -0.51
C PHE A 91 -0.37 15.99 -1.31
N MET A 92 -1.37 16.86 -1.10
CA MET A 92 -1.50 18.12 -1.81
C MET A 92 -0.35 19.06 -1.52
N GLN A 93 0.13 19.12 -0.28
CA GLN A 93 1.33 19.88 0.07
C GLN A 93 2.56 19.38 -0.72
N SER A 94 2.70 18.07 -0.90
CA SER A 94 3.79 17.50 -1.70
C SER A 94 3.68 17.82 -3.20
N VAL A 95 2.46 18.00 -3.72
CA VAL A 95 2.21 18.41 -5.11
C VAL A 95 2.55 19.89 -5.29
N LEU A 96 2.07 20.74 -4.38
CA LEU A 96 2.35 22.18 -4.38
C LEU A 96 3.86 22.45 -4.26
N LEU A 97 4.55 21.72 -3.38
CA LEU A 97 6.00 21.81 -3.25
C LEU A 97 6.70 21.48 -4.58
N ALA A 98 6.30 20.40 -5.24
CA ALA A 98 6.89 20.02 -6.52
C ALA A 98 6.64 21.06 -7.63
N ILE A 99 5.47 21.70 -7.63
CA ILE A 99 5.18 22.80 -8.57
C ILE A 99 6.06 24.01 -8.27
N ASN A 100 6.22 24.38 -6.99
CA ASN A 100 7.07 25.48 -6.56
C ASN A 100 8.56 25.24 -6.89
N GLU A 101 9.02 24.00 -6.76
CA GLU A 101 10.36 23.55 -7.15
C GLU A 101 10.52 23.37 -8.68
N ARG A 102 9.48 23.69 -9.47
CA ARG A 102 9.46 23.60 -10.94
C ARG A 102 9.76 22.20 -11.45
N HIS A 103 9.35 21.17 -10.71
CA HIS A 103 9.40 19.80 -11.21
C HIS A 103 8.56 19.65 -12.48
N GLY A 104 9.06 18.88 -13.44
CA GLY A 104 8.35 18.62 -14.69
C GLY A 104 7.03 17.88 -14.47
N GLU A 105 6.13 18.00 -15.43
CA GLU A 105 4.79 17.38 -15.42
C GLU A 105 4.82 15.89 -15.05
N HIS A 106 5.80 15.15 -15.55
CA HIS A 106 5.96 13.73 -15.26
C HIS A 106 6.09 13.45 -13.76
N ALA A 107 6.86 14.26 -13.03
CA ALA A 107 7.05 14.11 -11.59
C ALA A 107 5.76 14.42 -10.82
N VAL A 108 5.00 15.43 -11.25
CA VAL A 108 3.68 15.75 -10.67
C VAL A 108 2.70 14.59 -10.93
N ARG A 109 2.58 14.12 -12.17
CA ARG A 109 1.73 12.97 -12.52
C ARG A 109 2.10 11.70 -11.76
N ALA A 110 3.38 11.46 -11.51
CA ALA A 110 3.84 10.31 -10.73
C ALA A 110 3.30 10.36 -9.29
N LYS A 111 3.21 11.54 -8.66
CA LYS A 111 2.60 11.70 -7.33
C LYS A 111 1.11 11.31 -7.35
N PHE A 112 0.35 11.82 -8.32
CA PHE A 112 -1.06 11.45 -8.48
C PHE A 112 -1.24 9.95 -8.73
N ARG A 113 -0.40 9.35 -9.60
CA ARG A 113 -0.45 7.91 -9.86
C ARG A 113 -0.27 7.11 -8.56
N LYS A 114 0.71 7.47 -7.72
CA LYS A 114 0.93 6.79 -6.43
C LYS A 114 -0.27 6.95 -5.49
N TRP A 115 -0.86 8.14 -5.43
CA TRP A 115 -2.06 8.39 -4.62
C TRP A 115 -3.27 7.58 -5.10
N ILE A 116 -3.53 7.52 -6.41
CA ILE A 116 -4.64 6.76 -7.00
C ILE A 116 -4.45 5.25 -6.76
N VAL A 117 -3.25 4.71 -6.97
CA VAL A 117 -3.03 3.27 -6.75
C VAL A 117 -3.11 2.92 -5.26
N LYS A 118 -2.65 3.79 -4.35
CA LYS A 118 -2.94 3.64 -2.92
C LYS A 118 -4.45 3.58 -2.67
N PHE A 119 -5.19 4.57 -3.18
CA PHE A 119 -6.64 4.67 -2.97
C PHE A 119 -7.40 3.44 -3.46
N THR A 120 -7.11 2.94 -4.66
CA THR A 120 -7.76 1.73 -5.20
C THR A 120 -7.48 0.48 -4.38
N ARG A 121 -6.30 0.35 -3.76
CA ARG A 121 -5.99 -0.75 -2.84
C ARG A 121 -6.67 -0.61 -1.48
N LEU A 122 -6.83 0.63 -0.99
CA LEU A 122 -7.66 0.90 0.20
C LEU A 122 -9.12 0.55 -0.08
N ALA A 123 -9.65 0.93 -1.24
CA ALA A 123 -11.00 0.59 -1.68
C ALA A 123 -11.22 -0.92 -1.78
N ALA A 124 -10.25 -1.67 -2.33
CA ALA A 124 -10.33 -3.13 -2.37
C ALA A 124 -10.46 -3.74 -0.96
N SER A 125 -9.64 -3.24 -0.03
CA SER A 125 -9.65 -3.72 1.37
C SER A 125 -10.89 -3.27 2.14
N PHE A 126 -11.43 -2.09 1.83
CA PHE A 126 -12.70 -1.61 2.36
C PHE A 126 -13.84 -2.52 1.92
N GLU A 127 -13.87 -2.87 0.63
CA GLU A 127 -14.91 -3.74 0.09
C GLU A 127 -14.92 -5.11 0.76
N GLU A 128 -13.75 -5.73 0.92
CA GLU A 128 -13.62 -7.00 1.66
C GLU A 128 -14.04 -6.87 3.12
N THR A 129 -13.78 -5.73 3.76
CA THR A 129 -14.08 -5.52 5.19
C THR A 129 -15.58 -5.27 5.42
N VAL A 130 -16.23 -4.52 4.53
CA VAL A 130 -17.64 -4.11 4.68
C VAL A 130 -18.59 -5.11 4.01
N TYR A 131 -18.24 -5.61 2.82
CA TYR A 131 -19.11 -6.43 1.98
C TYR A 131 -18.65 -7.90 1.87
N GLY A 132 -17.54 -8.27 2.51
CA GLY A 132 -17.00 -9.64 2.51
C GLY A 132 -16.22 -10.04 1.26
N ALA A 133 -16.34 -9.28 0.16
CA ALA A 133 -15.60 -9.51 -1.08
C ALA A 133 -15.36 -8.19 -1.82
N SER A 134 -14.38 -8.18 -2.73
CA SER A 134 -14.03 -7.01 -3.54
C SER A 134 -13.95 -7.35 -5.01
N ALA A 135 -14.57 -6.52 -5.86
CA ALA A 135 -14.42 -6.64 -7.31
C ALA A 135 -13.05 -6.13 -7.79
N LEU A 136 -12.31 -5.45 -6.92
CA LEU A 136 -10.98 -4.90 -7.16
C LEU A 136 -9.86 -5.89 -6.80
N SER A 137 -10.21 -7.04 -6.23
CA SER A 137 -9.29 -8.09 -5.85
C SER A 137 -9.59 -9.34 -6.67
N ILE A 138 -8.61 -9.80 -7.46
CA ILE A 138 -8.76 -11.01 -8.27
C ILE A 138 -8.00 -12.13 -7.57
N HIS A 139 -8.74 -13.01 -6.89
CA HIS A 139 -8.19 -14.21 -6.26
C HIS A 139 -7.95 -15.30 -7.31
N ASN A 140 -6.72 -15.78 -7.42
CA ASN A 140 -6.43 -17.00 -8.16
C ASN A 140 -6.80 -18.19 -7.26
N PRO A 141 -7.54 -19.21 -7.73
CA PRO A 141 -7.70 -20.47 -6.98
C PRO A 141 -6.36 -21.11 -6.58
N ASP A 142 -5.31 -20.91 -7.38
CA ASP A 142 -3.97 -21.42 -7.08
C ASP A 142 -3.17 -20.53 -6.10
N SER A 143 -3.71 -19.39 -5.67
CA SER A 143 -3.05 -18.53 -4.69
C SER A 143 -3.12 -19.12 -3.28
N PRO A 144 -2.06 -18.98 -2.46
CA PRO A 144 -2.08 -19.41 -1.07
C PRO A 144 -3.21 -18.74 -0.28
N GLN A 145 -4.10 -19.57 0.26
CA GLN A 145 -5.19 -19.11 1.12
C GLN A 145 -4.70 -18.96 2.57
N THR A 146 -5.03 -17.83 3.19
CA THR A 146 -4.87 -17.66 4.64
C THR A 146 -5.95 -18.50 5.33
N SER A 147 -5.57 -19.48 6.15
CA SER A 147 -6.53 -20.13 7.05
C SER A 147 -6.98 -19.12 8.12
N LEU A 148 -8.20 -18.60 8.00
CA LEU A 148 -8.87 -17.97 9.13
C LEU A 148 -9.14 -19.05 10.20
N PRO A 149 -9.12 -18.72 11.50
CA PRO A 149 -9.63 -19.63 12.53
C PRO A 149 -11.05 -20.08 12.18
N PRO A 150 -11.43 -21.34 12.47
CA PRO A 150 -12.71 -21.90 12.09
C PRO A 150 -13.82 -21.39 13.02
N GLU A 151 -14.27 -20.18 12.80
CA GLU A 151 -15.59 -19.72 13.24
C GLU A 151 -16.27 -19.15 11.98
N GLU A 152 -17.37 -19.77 11.56
CA GLU A 152 -18.29 -19.31 10.49
C GLU A 152 -17.94 -19.56 9.01
N SER A 153 -17.69 -20.82 8.62
CA SER A 153 -18.05 -21.26 7.26
C SER A 153 -18.40 -22.75 7.22
N PRO A 154 -19.69 -23.11 7.15
CA PRO A 154 -20.08 -24.48 6.90
C PRO A 154 -20.01 -24.77 5.39
N ILE A 155 -19.34 -25.86 5.04
CA ILE A 155 -19.39 -26.58 3.75
C ILE A 155 -18.37 -26.12 2.69
N SER A 156 -17.18 -26.74 2.74
CA SER A 156 -16.62 -27.44 1.57
C SER A 156 -15.55 -28.45 2.01
N PRO A 157 -15.63 -29.73 1.62
CA PRO A 157 -14.56 -30.69 1.87
C PRO A 157 -13.51 -30.50 0.77
N THR A 158 -12.45 -29.73 1.05
CA THR A 158 -11.28 -29.68 0.16
C THR A 158 -10.18 -30.59 0.72
N ASP A 159 -9.81 -31.59 -0.08
CA ASP A 159 -8.77 -32.56 0.16
C ASP A 159 -7.45 -31.90 0.64
N GLY A 160 -6.93 -32.39 1.76
CA GLY A 160 -5.83 -31.81 2.51
C GLY A 160 -4.43 -31.97 1.89
N ARG A 161 -4.21 -31.47 0.66
CA ARG A 161 -2.90 -31.51 -0.02
C ARG A 161 -2.54 -30.27 -0.86
N ALA A 162 -3.15 -29.11 -0.62
CA ALA A 162 -2.51 -27.86 -1.05
C ALA A 162 -1.29 -27.61 -0.16
N ASP A 163 -0.09 -27.55 -0.75
CA ASP A 163 1.13 -27.11 -0.06
C ASP A 163 0.84 -25.80 0.66
N LYS A 164 0.68 -25.88 1.99
CA LYS A 164 0.33 -24.72 2.82
C LYS A 164 1.54 -23.81 2.85
N MET A 165 1.57 -22.79 1.98
CA MET A 165 2.59 -21.76 2.10
C MET A 165 2.48 -21.08 3.48
N PRO A 166 3.61 -20.56 4.02
CA PRO A 166 3.61 -19.87 5.29
C PRO A 166 2.59 -18.71 5.32
N PRO A 167 1.94 -18.43 6.46
CA PRO A 167 0.94 -17.36 6.58
C PRO A 167 1.52 -15.97 6.29
N GLU A 168 2.85 -15.81 6.32
CA GLU A 168 3.50 -14.55 5.95
C GLU A 168 3.53 -14.31 4.44
N VAL A 169 3.40 -15.37 3.66
CA VAL A 169 3.38 -15.33 2.19
C VAL A 169 1.95 -15.29 1.67
N THR A 170 0.98 -15.75 2.47
CA THR A 170 -0.44 -15.68 2.16
C THR A 170 -1.00 -14.28 2.40
N GLY A 171 -2.06 -13.92 1.67
CA GLY A 171 -2.73 -12.62 1.75
C GLY A 171 -2.40 -11.67 0.60
N HIS A 172 -3.14 -10.55 0.58
CA HIS A 172 -3.14 -9.58 -0.53
C HIS A 172 -3.55 -8.19 -0.04
N GLY A 173 -3.48 -7.21 -0.94
CA GLY A 173 -4.03 -5.87 -0.69
C GLY A 173 -3.06 -4.95 0.05
N TYR A 174 -3.56 -3.82 0.56
CA TYR A 174 -2.71 -2.80 1.19
C TYR A 174 -2.13 -3.28 2.53
N VAL A 175 -0.91 -2.84 2.84
CA VAL A 175 -0.20 -3.23 4.07
C VAL A 175 -0.26 -2.09 5.08
N TRP A 176 -0.83 -2.39 6.26
CA TRP A 176 -0.86 -1.52 7.44
C TRP A 176 0.07 -2.04 8.53
N PRO A 177 0.72 -1.15 9.32
CA PRO A 177 1.50 -1.54 10.48
C PRO A 177 0.66 -2.19 11.60
N THR A 178 -0.59 -1.76 11.76
CA THR A 178 -1.50 -2.25 12.81
C THR A 178 -2.94 -2.37 12.31
N ALA A 179 -3.73 -3.26 12.93
CA ALA A 179 -5.16 -3.38 12.64
C ALA A 179 -5.94 -2.09 12.98
N LEU A 180 -5.50 -1.36 14.01
CA LEU A 180 -6.08 -0.05 14.36
C LEU A 180 -5.84 0.97 13.24
N SER A 181 -4.62 1.04 12.68
CA SER A 181 -4.33 1.93 11.55
C SER A 181 -5.14 1.58 10.30
N LYS A 182 -5.40 0.28 10.07
CA LYS A 182 -6.31 -0.18 9.01
C LYS A 182 -7.70 0.38 9.24
N THR A 183 -8.28 0.11 10.41
CA THR A 183 -9.65 0.52 10.74
C THR A 183 -9.84 2.03 10.62
N ASN A 184 -8.89 2.80 11.17
CA ASN A 184 -8.95 4.27 11.13
C ASN A 184 -8.84 4.81 9.70
N GLU A 185 -7.93 4.29 8.88
CA GLU A 185 -7.74 4.76 7.49
C GLU A 185 -8.92 4.36 6.58
N LEU A 186 -9.50 3.17 6.78
CA LEU A 186 -10.70 2.75 6.06
C LEU A 186 -11.92 3.58 6.46
N ALA A 187 -12.12 3.84 7.75
CA ALA A 187 -13.19 4.72 8.23
C ALA A 187 -13.06 6.13 7.63
N ALA A 188 -11.85 6.69 7.62
CA ALA A 188 -11.57 8.02 7.07
C ALA A 188 -11.84 8.12 5.56
N ASN A 189 -11.69 7.03 4.80
CA ASN A 189 -11.93 7.00 3.36
C ASN A 189 -13.33 6.48 2.97
N SER A 190 -14.15 6.05 3.93
CA SER A 190 -15.42 5.36 3.70
C SER A 190 -16.36 6.10 2.73
N THR A 191 -16.63 7.38 3.00
CA THR A 191 -17.51 8.23 2.17
C THR A 191 -17.01 8.37 0.73
N ARG A 192 -15.70 8.55 0.55
CA ARG A 192 -15.06 8.66 -0.77
C ARG A 192 -15.14 7.35 -1.55
N ILE A 193 -14.86 6.22 -0.89
CA ILE A 193 -14.90 4.91 -1.52
C ILE A 193 -16.33 4.59 -1.95
N GLU A 194 -17.31 4.83 -1.10
CA GLU A 194 -18.73 4.61 -1.41
C GLU A 194 -19.23 5.50 -2.55
N GLY A 195 -18.81 6.77 -2.55
CA GLY A 195 -19.09 7.67 -3.66
C GLY A 195 -18.50 7.15 -4.97
N TRP A 196 -17.24 6.71 -4.96
CA TRP A 196 -16.54 6.22 -6.15
C TRP A 196 -17.11 4.90 -6.69
N ARG A 197 -17.46 3.94 -5.84
CA ARG A 197 -17.99 2.62 -6.22
C ARG A 197 -19.23 2.70 -7.12
N ASN A 198 -20.02 3.77 -7.00
CA ASN A 198 -21.23 3.98 -7.79
C ASN A 198 -20.99 4.73 -9.11
N THR A 199 -19.73 4.99 -9.49
CA THR A 199 -19.40 5.78 -10.68
C THR A 199 -18.97 4.91 -11.85
N ARG A 200 -19.09 5.46 -13.07
CA ARG A 200 -18.55 4.82 -14.28
C ARG A 200 -17.05 4.54 -14.20
N SER A 201 -16.27 5.39 -13.52
CA SER A 201 -14.83 5.19 -13.42
C SER A 201 -14.47 3.97 -12.57
N TYR A 202 -15.28 3.62 -11.58
CA TYR A 202 -15.13 2.36 -10.84
C TYR A 202 -15.35 1.15 -11.74
N TYR A 203 -16.47 1.11 -12.47
CA TYR A 203 -16.77 -0.01 -13.38
C TYR A 203 -15.73 -0.16 -14.50
N ASN A 204 -15.27 0.96 -15.07
CA ASN A 204 -14.17 0.94 -16.04
C ASN A 204 -12.89 0.38 -15.40
N PHE A 205 -12.56 0.78 -14.17
CA PHE A 205 -11.37 0.31 -13.47
C PHE A 205 -11.44 -1.20 -13.19
N VAL A 206 -12.60 -1.74 -12.83
CA VAL A 206 -12.81 -3.20 -12.68
C VAL A 206 -12.54 -3.93 -14.00
N GLN A 207 -13.04 -3.41 -15.13
CA GLN A 207 -12.80 -4.00 -16.45
C GLN A 207 -11.32 -3.95 -16.84
N ASP A 208 -10.67 -2.81 -16.62
CA ASP A 208 -9.23 -2.64 -16.88
C ASP A 208 -8.39 -3.59 -16.03
N LEU A 209 -8.75 -3.77 -14.75
CA LEU A 209 -8.08 -4.71 -13.85
C LEU A 209 -8.19 -6.15 -14.37
N ALA A 210 -9.38 -6.57 -14.80
CA ALA A 210 -9.60 -7.90 -15.37
C ALA A 210 -8.78 -8.12 -16.64
N ALA A 211 -8.74 -7.13 -17.54
CA ALA A 211 -7.94 -7.18 -18.77
C ALA A 211 -6.44 -7.27 -18.47
N LEU A 212 -5.93 -6.47 -17.52
CA LEU A 212 -4.52 -6.50 -17.10
C LEU A 212 -4.16 -7.83 -16.43
N TYR A 213 -5.07 -8.41 -15.66
CA TYR A 213 -4.83 -9.65 -14.93
C TYR A 213 -4.56 -10.85 -15.84
N VAL A 214 -5.18 -10.90 -17.03
CA VAL A 214 -4.94 -11.95 -18.03
C VAL A 214 -3.45 -12.06 -18.35
N HIS A 215 -2.78 -10.92 -18.50
CA HIS A 215 -1.37 -10.81 -18.89
C HIS A 215 -0.39 -10.80 -17.72
N ARG A 216 -0.85 -10.89 -16.47
CA ARG A 216 0.03 -10.90 -15.30
C ARG A 216 0.83 -12.22 -15.24
N PRO A 217 2.18 -12.20 -15.27
CA PRO A 217 3.00 -13.42 -15.21
C PRO A 217 2.83 -14.22 -13.91
N ILE A 218 2.95 -13.54 -12.76
CA ILE A 218 2.84 -14.12 -11.42
C ILE A 218 1.45 -13.84 -10.87
N LYS A 219 0.61 -14.88 -10.82
CA LYS A 219 -0.78 -14.81 -10.33
C LYS A 219 -0.97 -15.44 -8.95
N HIS A 220 -0.11 -16.38 -8.57
CA HIS A 220 -0.21 -17.13 -7.32
C HIS A 220 0.32 -16.33 -6.11
N LEU A 221 0.98 -15.18 -6.31
CA LEU A 221 1.43 -14.30 -5.21
C LEU A 221 1.04 -12.85 -5.49
N ASP A 222 0.57 -12.15 -4.46
CA ASP A 222 0.52 -10.69 -4.47
C ASP A 222 1.91 -10.14 -4.14
N LEU A 223 2.77 -10.11 -5.17
CA LEU A 223 4.13 -9.59 -5.06
C LEU A 223 4.20 -8.19 -4.46
N GLN A 224 3.19 -7.34 -4.71
CA GLN A 224 3.24 -6.01 -4.14
C GLN A 224 2.85 -6.00 -2.67
N HIS A 225 1.88 -6.80 -2.25
CA HIS A 225 1.64 -7.00 -0.83
C HIS A 225 2.92 -7.45 -0.10
N LEU A 226 3.62 -8.45 -0.63
CA LEU A 226 4.87 -8.97 -0.06
C LEU A 226 5.99 -7.92 -0.01
N HIS A 227 6.18 -7.18 -1.12
CA HIS A 227 7.14 -6.08 -1.16
C HIS A 227 6.81 -5.00 -0.12
N ASP A 228 5.53 -4.61 0.00
CA ASP A 228 5.10 -3.59 0.94
C ASP A 228 5.25 -4.05 2.40
N LYS A 229 5.14 -5.37 2.69
CA LYS A 229 5.46 -5.94 4.01
C LYS A 229 6.94 -5.74 4.35
N LEU A 230 7.85 -6.06 3.42
CA LEU A 230 9.29 -5.82 3.61
C LEU A 230 9.59 -4.32 3.83
N ALA A 231 8.84 -3.44 3.17
CA ALA A 231 9.08 -2.00 3.23
C ALA A 231 8.50 -1.33 4.50
N LYS A 232 7.33 -1.76 4.97
CA LYS A 232 6.56 -1.06 6.01
C LYS A 232 6.56 -1.74 7.36
N LEU A 233 6.73 -3.06 7.41
CA LEU A 233 6.59 -3.83 8.64
C LEU A 233 7.96 -4.11 9.27
N ARG A 234 7.97 -4.20 10.59
CA ARG A 234 9.11 -4.75 11.34
C ARG A 234 8.92 -6.25 11.45
N LEU A 235 9.48 -6.97 10.48
CA LEU A 235 9.37 -8.42 10.38
C LEU A 235 10.45 -9.12 11.18
N GLY A 236 10.12 -10.28 11.76
CA GLY A 236 11.11 -11.19 12.34
C GLY A 236 11.98 -11.87 11.28
N ASN A 237 13.07 -12.51 11.70
CA ASN A 237 13.99 -13.21 10.79
C ASN A 237 13.31 -14.36 10.04
N GLU A 238 12.39 -15.09 10.67
CA GLU A 238 11.68 -16.17 10.00
C GLU A 238 10.66 -15.64 8.99
N GLN A 239 9.87 -14.64 9.40
CA GLN A 239 8.84 -14.03 8.57
C GLN A 239 9.42 -13.38 7.31
N SER A 240 10.50 -12.61 7.47
CA SER A 240 11.19 -11.98 6.35
C SER A 240 11.86 -13.01 5.44
N ALA A 241 12.44 -14.09 5.99
CA ALA A 241 12.98 -15.19 5.19
C ALA A 241 11.92 -15.81 4.27
N ASN A 242 10.74 -16.14 4.80
CA ASN A 242 9.65 -16.74 4.02
C ASN A 242 9.24 -15.83 2.85
N ILE A 243 9.16 -14.52 3.09
CA ILE A 243 8.81 -13.54 2.06
C ILE A 243 9.91 -13.44 0.99
N TYR A 244 11.18 -13.33 1.38
CA TYR A 244 12.28 -13.26 0.41
C TYR A 244 12.34 -14.51 -0.47
N LEU A 245 12.28 -15.69 0.14
CA LEU A 245 12.34 -16.96 -0.58
C LEU A 245 11.14 -17.12 -1.52
N ALA A 246 9.94 -16.74 -1.10
CA ALA A 246 8.76 -16.76 -1.96
C ALA A 246 8.89 -15.84 -3.17
N ILE A 247 9.38 -14.60 -2.97
CA ILE A 247 9.64 -13.66 -4.08
C ILE A 247 10.68 -14.25 -5.04
N CYS A 248 11.81 -14.76 -4.53
CA CYS A 248 12.89 -15.32 -5.35
C CYS A 248 12.44 -16.55 -6.13
N ALA A 249 11.64 -17.43 -5.51
CA ALA A 249 11.09 -18.62 -6.16
C ALA A 249 10.12 -18.26 -7.29
N ALA A 250 9.27 -17.25 -7.09
CA ALA A 250 8.26 -16.83 -8.07
C ALA A 250 8.81 -15.96 -9.20
N THR A 251 9.95 -15.30 -9.01
CA THR A 251 10.59 -14.49 -10.06
C THR A 251 11.78 -15.21 -10.65
N ARG A 252 11.62 -15.84 -11.81
CA ARG A 252 12.65 -16.59 -12.54
C ARG A 252 12.81 -16.13 -13.99
N THR A 253 11.70 -15.93 -14.69
CA THR A 253 11.67 -15.57 -16.11
C THR A 253 11.77 -14.06 -16.33
N GLU A 254 12.04 -13.65 -17.57
CA GLU A 254 12.12 -12.24 -17.96
C GLU A 254 10.80 -11.49 -17.69
N GLN A 255 9.66 -12.09 -18.01
CA GLN A 255 8.34 -11.48 -17.78
C GLN A 255 8.05 -11.31 -16.28
N GLU A 256 8.43 -12.29 -15.47
CA GLU A 256 8.30 -12.23 -14.01
C GLU A 256 9.18 -11.15 -13.40
N ILE A 257 10.43 -11.00 -13.89
CA ILE A 257 11.33 -9.90 -13.51
C ILE A 257 10.68 -8.57 -13.88
N ASN A 258 10.12 -8.42 -15.08
CA ASN A 258 9.42 -7.20 -15.48
C ASN A 258 8.25 -6.85 -14.54
N GLN A 259 7.47 -7.85 -14.10
CA GLN A 259 6.42 -7.65 -13.11
C GLN A 259 7.00 -7.15 -11.77
N LEU A 260 8.04 -7.79 -11.24
CA LEU A 260 8.69 -7.35 -10.00
C LEU A 260 9.27 -5.94 -10.13
N LEU A 261 9.90 -5.61 -11.26
CA LEU A 261 10.44 -4.28 -11.53
C LEU A 261 9.33 -3.22 -11.56
N SER A 262 8.18 -3.53 -12.18
CA SER A 262 7.02 -2.65 -12.17
C SER A 262 6.50 -2.36 -10.76
N ILE A 263 6.61 -3.33 -9.86
CA ILE A 263 6.21 -3.23 -8.46
C ILE A 263 7.20 -2.38 -7.68
N VAL A 264 8.51 -2.62 -7.76
CA VAL A 264 9.50 -1.88 -6.94
C VAL A 264 9.61 -0.38 -7.32
N VAL A 265 9.24 0.01 -8.55
CA VAL A 265 9.12 1.43 -8.94
C VAL A 265 7.96 2.11 -8.22
N ASN A 266 6.85 1.40 -8.12
CA ASN A 266 5.57 1.92 -7.63
C ASN A 266 5.30 1.53 -6.17
N GLY A 267 6.18 0.71 -5.61
CA GLY A 267 6.07 -0.09 -4.38
C GLY A 267 5.74 0.72 -3.15
N VAL A 268 6.57 1.73 -2.91
CA VAL A 268 6.53 2.48 -1.66
C VAL A 268 5.74 3.76 -1.83
N TRP A 269 4.56 3.72 -1.22
CA TRP A 269 3.55 4.78 -1.22
C TRP A 269 3.90 5.94 -0.28
N GLU A 270 4.78 5.70 0.69
CA GLU A 270 5.24 6.73 1.62
C GLU A 270 6.38 7.52 0.98
N SER A 271 6.12 8.79 0.69
CA SER A 271 7.18 9.77 0.44
C SER A 271 7.85 10.13 1.76
N LYS A 272 8.47 9.15 2.45
CA LYS A 272 9.38 9.53 3.52
C LYS A 272 10.55 10.26 2.86
N PRO A 273 10.86 11.50 3.27
CA PRO A 273 12.11 12.11 2.89
C PRO A 273 13.19 11.16 3.39
N THR A 274 13.91 10.52 2.48
CA THR A 274 15.17 9.89 2.83
C THR A 274 16.08 11.01 3.34
N ALA A 275 16.92 10.72 4.32
CA ALA A 275 17.85 11.71 4.89
C ALA A 275 18.76 12.37 3.83
N SER A 276 18.83 11.81 2.61
CA SER A 276 19.54 12.38 1.47
C SER A 276 18.78 13.47 0.70
N GLY A 277 17.53 13.81 1.06
CA GLY A 277 16.71 14.81 0.36
C GLY A 277 16.44 14.47 -1.11
N SER A 278 16.91 13.33 -1.60
CA SER A 278 16.70 12.86 -2.95
C SER A 278 15.42 12.05 -2.93
N GLY A 279 14.40 12.53 -3.64
CA GLY A 279 13.15 11.80 -3.91
C GLY A 279 13.36 10.55 -4.78
N GLN A 280 14.45 9.81 -4.55
CA GLN A 280 14.76 8.58 -5.25
C GLN A 280 13.77 7.50 -4.80
N ASN A 281 13.15 6.87 -5.81
CA ASN A 281 12.37 5.66 -5.57
C ASN A 281 13.27 4.65 -4.87
N SER A 282 12.74 4.01 -3.83
CA SER A 282 13.47 2.99 -3.08
C SER A 282 13.94 1.84 -3.99
N GLY A 283 13.29 1.65 -5.15
CA GLY A 283 13.72 0.72 -6.18
C GLY A 283 13.97 -0.67 -5.58
N LEU A 284 15.09 -1.28 -5.92
CA LEU A 284 15.47 -2.59 -5.41
C LEU A 284 15.94 -2.60 -3.95
N LEU A 285 15.92 -1.47 -3.22
CA LEU A 285 16.49 -1.38 -1.87
C LEU A 285 15.94 -2.47 -0.94
N TYR A 286 14.62 -2.62 -0.85
CA TYR A 286 14.00 -3.59 0.07
C TYR A 286 14.24 -5.04 -0.33
N ILE A 287 14.44 -5.32 -1.63
CA ILE A 287 14.90 -6.64 -2.08
C ILE A 287 16.38 -6.83 -1.70
N GLY A 288 17.21 -5.81 -1.94
CA GLY A 288 18.64 -5.80 -1.64
C GLY A 288 18.96 -5.92 -0.14
N MET A 289 18.06 -5.49 0.74
CA MET A 289 18.21 -5.71 2.19
C MET A 289 18.26 -7.20 2.56
N GLY A 290 17.73 -8.09 1.72
CA GLY A 290 17.82 -9.55 1.91
C GLY A 290 19.25 -10.09 1.90
N LEU A 291 20.22 -9.37 1.30
CA LEU A 291 21.64 -9.72 1.32
C LEU A 291 22.25 -9.66 2.74
N PHE A 292 21.59 -8.98 3.68
CA PHE A 292 22.03 -8.85 5.07
C PHE A 292 21.24 -9.75 6.03
N HIS A 293 20.38 -10.62 5.50
CA HIS A 293 19.57 -11.52 6.29
C HIS A 293 20.44 -12.52 7.08
N PRO A 294 20.11 -12.91 8.33
CA PRO A 294 20.92 -13.84 9.12
C PRO A 294 21.02 -15.25 8.53
N LYS A 295 19.94 -15.75 7.90
CA LYS A 295 19.94 -17.04 7.20
C LYS A 295 20.75 -16.95 5.89
N LEU A 296 21.68 -17.88 5.71
CA LEU A 296 22.56 -17.93 4.54
C LEU A 296 21.78 -18.15 3.24
N GLU A 297 20.87 -19.11 3.23
CA GLU A 297 20.03 -19.47 2.09
C GLU A 297 19.33 -18.23 1.50
N VAL A 298 18.72 -17.41 2.35
CA VAL A 298 18.06 -16.15 1.93
C VAL A 298 19.04 -15.22 1.24
N ARG A 299 20.26 -15.05 1.78
CA ARG A 299 21.26 -14.17 1.17
C ARG A 299 21.65 -14.66 -0.22
N GLU A 300 21.86 -15.96 -0.38
CA GLU A 300 22.26 -16.56 -1.65
C GLU A 300 21.13 -16.48 -2.70
N GLU A 301 19.89 -16.83 -2.34
CA GLU A 301 18.72 -16.72 -3.23
C GLU A 301 18.45 -15.27 -3.67
N VAL A 302 18.52 -14.32 -2.74
CA VAL A 302 18.39 -12.89 -3.07
C VAL A 302 19.53 -12.43 -3.97
N ALA A 303 20.76 -12.89 -3.72
CA ALA A 303 21.88 -12.58 -4.60
C ALA A 303 21.67 -13.13 -6.01
N GLU A 304 21.16 -14.35 -6.17
CA GLU A 304 20.84 -14.91 -7.48
C GLU A 304 19.77 -14.10 -8.22
N LEU A 305 18.68 -13.75 -7.53
CA LEU A 305 17.64 -12.90 -8.09
C LEU A 305 18.21 -11.57 -8.57
N LEU A 306 19.03 -10.91 -7.75
CA LEU A 306 19.68 -9.66 -8.12
C LEU A 306 20.66 -9.83 -9.29
N GLY A 307 21.34 -10.98 -9.39
CA GLY A 307 22.16 -11.34 -10.53
C GLY A 307 21.33 -11.42 -11.82
N ARG A 308 20.18 -12.08 -11.79
CA ARG A 308 19.24 -12.13 -12.93
C ARG A 308 18.70 -10.74 -13.30
N ILE A 309 18.36 -9.92 -12.30
CA ILE A 309 17.92 -8.53 -12.52
C ILE A 309 19.04 -7.68 -13.15
N LYS A 310 20.30 -7.88 -12.74
CA LYS A 310 21.44 -7.15 -13.29
C LYS A 310 21.64 -7.43 -14.79
N GLU A 311 21.45 -8.67 -15.24
CA GLU A 311 21.60 -9.06 -16.65
C GLU A 311 20.35 -8.72 -17.50
N HIS A 312 19.20 -8.47 -16.86
CA HIS A 312 17.95 -8.11 -17.54
C HIS A 312 18.01 -6.70 -18.18
N GLU A 313 17.45 -6.53 -19.39
CA GLU A 313 17.52 -5.29 -20.18
C GLU A 313 17.06 -4.04 -19.41
N ALA A 314 15.87 -4.12 -18.80
CA ALA A 314 15.37 -3.07 -17.92
C ALA A 314 16.04 -3.09 -16.53
N GLY A 315 16.41 -4.27 -16.03
CA GLY A 315 16.81 -4.48 -14.64
C GLY A 315 18.20 -3.93 -14.34
N ARG A 316 19.09 -3.89 -15.34
CA ARG A 316 20.42 -3.26 -15.24
C ARG A 316 20.35 -1.80 -14.78
N HIS A 317 19.31 -1.05 -15.16
CA HIS A 317 19.13 0.35 -14.74
C HIS A 317 18.75 0.44 -13.26
N PHE A 318 17.92 -0.48 -12.77
CA PHE A 318 17.60 -0.59 -11.35
C PHE A 318 18.82 -1.02 -10.54
N TRP A 319 19.58 -1.99 -11.05
CA TRP A 319 20.84 -2.42 -10.44
C TRP A 319 21.84 -1.26 -10.31
N GLN A 320 21.99 -0.44 -11.34
CA GLN A 320 22.87 0.74 -11.30
C GLN A 320 22.42 1.78 -10.27
N SER A 321 21.11 1.91 -10.04
CA SER A 321 20.54 2.80 -9.03
C SER A 321 20.75 2.31 -7.58
N LEU A 322 21.12 1.05 -7.37
CA LEU A 322 21.38 0.51 -6.04
C LEU A 322 22.60 1.18 -5.40
N GLY A 323 22.45 1.52 -4.12
CA GLY A 323 23.52 2.06 -3.30
C GLY A 323 24.75 1.15 -3.30
N ARG A 324 25.94 1.76 -3.29
CA ARG A 324 27.24 1.04 -3.33
C ARG A 324 27.35 -0.03 -2.24
N PHE A 325 26.78 0.24 -1.06
CA PHE A 325 26.75 -0.70 0.06
C PHE A 325 26.08 -2.03 -0.28
N VAL A 326 24.91 -1.98 -0.95
CA VAL A 326 24.17 -3.18 -1.36
C VAL A 326 24.93 -3.94 -2.46
N ARG A 327 25.52 -3.22 -3.42
CA ARG A 327 26.33 -3.84 -4.49
C ARG A 327 27.57 -4.58 -3.96
N ILE A 328 28.29 -3.99 -3.01
CA ILE A 328 29.43 -4.66 -2.35
C ILE A 328 28.96 -5.89 -1.57
N ALA A 329 27.82 -5.83 -0.91
CA ALA A 329 27.27 -6.99 -0.20
C ALA A 329 26.92 -8.12 -1.16
N TRP A 330 26.39 -7.81 -2.34
CA TRP A 330 26.13 -8.80 -3.39
C TRP A 330 27.42 -9.47 -3.86
N ASP A 331 28.47 -8.69 -4.16
CA ASP A 331 29.77 -9.24 -4.57
C ASP A 331 30.30 -10.20 -3.50
N ARG A 332 30.25 -9.79 -2.22
CA ARG A 332 30.69 -10.64 -1.10
C ARG A 332 29.91 -11.94 -0.99
N VAL A 333 28.58 -11.88 -1.06
CA VAL A 333 27.72 -13.08 -0.97
C VAL A 333 28.02 -14.03 -2.14
N MET A 334 28.16 -13.51 -3.36
CA MET A 334 28.46 -14.36 -4.51
C MET A 334 29.85 -14.96 -4.47
N THR A 335 30.89 -14.20 -4.12
CA THR A 335 32.24 -14.74 -3.95
C THR A 335 32.28 -15.84 -2.90
N SER A 336 31.71 -15.58 -1.71
CA SER A 336 31.67 -16.59 -0.64
C SER A 336 30.88 -17.84 -1.03
N ARG A 337 29.85 -17.71 -1.86
CA ARG A 337 29.09 -18.85 -2.37
C ARG A 337 29.91 -19.69 -3.37
N VAL A 338 30.61 -19.05 -4.30
CA VAL A 338 31.48 -19.73 -5.26
C VAL A 338 32.61 -20.46 -4.54
N GLU A 339 33.27 -19.82 -3.56
CA GLU A 339 34.31 -20.45 -2.74
C GLU A 339 33.78 -21.69 -2.00
N ARG A 340 32.57 -21.59 -1.42
CA ARG A 340 31.93 -22.71 -0.70
C ARG A 340 31.62 -23.88 -1.63
N LEU A 341 31.06 -23.61 -2.81
CA LEU A 341 30.73 -24.64 -3.79
C LEU A 341 32.00 -25.25 -4.38
N GLY A 342 33.04 -24.45 -4.66
CA GLY A 342 34.34 -24.94 -5.11
C GLY A 342 34.98 -25.89 -4.09
N ALA A 343 34.96 -25.53 -2.80
CA ALA A 343 35.49 -26.37 -1.73
C ALA A 343 34.76 -27.72 -1.57
N THR A 344 33.47 -27.79 -1.94
CA THR A 344 32.72 -29.07 -1.92
C THR A 344 33.06 -30.02 -3.07
N PHE A 345 33.73 -29.56 -4.12
CA PHE A 345 34.14 -30.42 -5.25
C PHE A 345 35.58 -30.95 -5.13
N GLU A 346 36.39 -30.39 -4.22
CA GLU A 346 37.79 -30.79 -4.01
C GLU A 346 38.00 -31.72 -2.79
N GLY A 347 36.95 -32.03 -2.03
CA GLY A 347 36.99 -32.93 -0.86
C GLY A 347 36.20 -34.22 -1.07
#